data_AF-A0A6L8LTN5-F1
#
_entry.id   AF-A0A6L8LTN5-F1
#
_cell.length_a   1.000
_cell.length_b   1.000
_cell.length_c   1.000
_cell.angle_alpha   90.00
_cell.angle_beta   90.00
_cell.angle_gamma   90.00
#
_symmetry.space_group_name_H-M   'P 1'
#
loop_
_entity.id
_entity.type
_entity.pdbx_description
1 polymer ?
#
loop_
_entity_poly.entity_id
_entity_poly.type
_entity_poly.pdbx_seq_one_letter_code
_entity_poly.pdbx_strand_id
1 'polypeptide(L)' 'MNFGIVAEESILDASVSDEDDRLSQIRSDWRKGGVDLSNLKLFEIEMNSSGSLLKIFSLGFNAKN' A
#
# COMPACT_ATOMS: atom_id res chain seq x y z
N MET A 1 2.31 9.40 16.33
CA MET A 1 3.63 10.05 16.38
C MET A 1 4.21 9.77 17.76
N ASN A 2 5.06 8.74 17.87
CA ASN A 2 5.58 8.29 19.16
C ASN A 2 6.93 8.97 19.44
N PHE A 3 6.88 10.23 19.89
CA PHE A 3 8.10 10.93 20.29
C PHE A 3 8.71 10.27 21.55
N GLY A 4 9.93 9.74 21.42
CA GLY A 4 10.71 9.21 22.54
C GLY A 4 10.79 7.68 22.65
N ILE A 5 10.15 6.93 21.75
CA ILE A 5 10.34 5.48 21.68
C ILE A 5 11.54 5.18 20.78
N VAL A 6 12.66 4.77 21.38
CA VAL A 6 13.81 4.18 20.67
C VAL A 6 13.61 2.67 20.68
N ALA A 7 12.73 2.17 19.82
CA ALA A 7 12.59 0.75 19.53
C ALA A 7 13.10 0.48 18.11
N GLU A 8 13.67 -0.71 17.86
CA GLU A 8 13.97 -1.14 16.51
C GLU A 8 12.69 -1.08 15.67
N GLU A 9 12.80 -0.40 14.53
CA GLU A 9 11.65 -0.19 13.66
C GLU A 9 11.31 -1.49 12.94
N SER A 10 10.07 -1.92 13.09
CA SER A 10 9.52 -3.12 12.46
C SER A 10 8.11 -2.85 11.94
N ILE A 11 7.62 -3.78 11.13
CA ILE A 11 6.22 -3.79 10.72
C ILE A 11 5.36 -4.06 11.96
N LEU A 12 4.41 -3.18 12.23
CA LEU A 12 3.35 -3.35 13.22
C LEU A 12 2.20 -4.16 12.62
N ASP A 13 1.72 -3.71 11.46
CA ASP A 13 0.63 -4.34 10.75
C ASP A 13 0.85 -4.25 9.23
N ALA A 14 0.30 -5.22 8.50
CA ALA A 14 0.31 -5.23 7.05
C ALA A 14 -1.02 -5.76 6.53
N SER A 15 -1.67 -4.98 5.67
CA SER A 15 -2.96 -5.33 5.10
C SER A 15 -3.00 -5.10 3.59
N VAL A 16 -3.96 -5.75 2.94
CA VAL A 16 -4.25 -5.56 1.53
C VAL A 16 -5.72 -5.17 1.39
N SER A 17 -5.97 -4.15 0.57
CA SER A 17 -7.31 -3.70 0.23
C SER A 17 -7.48 -3.64 -1.29
N ASP A 18 -8.63 -4.13 -1.74
CA ASP A 18 -9.12 -3.98 -3.11
C ASP A 18 -10.16 -2.84 -3.21
N GLU A 19 -10.51 -2.23 -2.06
CA GLU A 19 -11.62 -1.29 -1.87
C GLU A 19 -11.10 0.03 -1.25
N ASP A 20 -10.35 0.80 -2.04
CA ASP A 20 -9.91 2.16 -1.69
C ASP A 20 -10.29 3.14 -2.82
N ASP A 21 -10.83 4.31 -2.49
CA ASP A 21 -11.27 5.29 -3.49
C ASP A 21 -10.16 5.70 -4.46
N ARG A 22 -8.90 5.68 -4.01
CA ARG A 22 -7.74 5.98 -4.85
C ARG A 22 -7.48 4.87 -5.87
N LEU A 23 -7.80 3.61 -5.58
CA LEU A 23 -7.73 2.53 -6.57
C LEU A 23 -8.69 2.82 -7.72
N SER A 24 -9.92 3.24 -7.41
CA SER A 24 -10.92 3.61 -8.41
C SER A 24 -10.46 4.78 -9.28
N GLN A 25 -9.87 5.81 -8.66
CA GLN A 25 -9.32 6.96 -9.38
C GLN A 25 -8.16 6.55 -10.31
N ILE A 26 -7.18 5.80 -9.82
CA ILE A 26 -6.03 5.33 -10.61
C ILE A 26 -6.51 4.47 -11.77
N ARG A 27 -7.41 3.50 -11.53
CA ARG A 27 -7.98 2.66 -12.59
C ARG A 27 -8.67 3.50 -13.66
N SER A 28 -9.44 4.51 -13.27
CA SER A 28 -10.13 5.41 -14.20
C SER A 28 -9.18 6.22 -15.08
N ASP A 29 -8.13 6.80 -14.48
CA ASP A 29 -7.20 7.66 -15.21
C ASP A 29 -6.35 6.87 -16.22
N TRP A 30 -5.91 5.68 -15.86
CA TRP A 30 -5.13 4.82 -16.75
C TRP A 30 -5.98 4.13 -17.83
N ARG A 31 -7.27 3.86 -17.53
CA ARG A 31 -8.21 3.34 -18.53
C ARG A 31 -8.41 4.30 -19.70
N LYS A 32 -8.35 5.62 -19.48
CA LYS A 32 -8.38 6.63 -20.55
C LYS A 32 -7.21 6.48 -21.54
N GLY A 33 -6.08 5.96 -21.06
CA GLY A 33 -4.90 5.63 -21.87
C GLY A 33 -4.87 4.20 -22.41
N GLY A 34 -5.93 3.41 -22.23
CA GLY A 34 -6.01 2.02 -22.71
C GLY A 34 -5.30 0.99 -21.83
N VAL A 35 -4.84 1.36 -20.63
CA VAL A 35 -4.18 0.43 -19.70
C VAL A 35 -5.21 -0.20 -18.76
N ASP A 36 -5.22 -1.53 -18.66
CA ASP A 36 -6.06 -2.26 -17.72
C ASP A 36 -5.35 -2.46 -16.36
N LEU A 37 -5.93 -1.85 -15.33
CA LEU A 37 -5.49 -1.96 -13.93
C LEU A 37 -6.58 -2.61 -13.05
N SER A 38 -7.45 -3.43 -13.64
CA SER A 38 -8.53 -4.15 -12.93
C SER A 38 -8.04 -4.89 -11.67
N ASN A 39 -6.83 -5.47 -11.73
CA ASN A 39 -6.20 -6.20 -10.63
C ASN A 39 -5.31 -5.35 -9.70
N LEU A 40 -5.34 -4.02 -9.81
CA LEU A 40 -4.56 -3.14 -8.93
C LEU A 40 -5.06 -3.26 -7.49
N LYS A 41 -4.13 -3.47 -6.54
CA LYS A 41 -4.38 -3.58 -5.11
C LYS A 41 -3.63 -2.51 -4.34
N LEU A 42 -4.13 -2.16 -3.16
CA LEU A 42 -3.45 -1.33 -2.19
C LEU A 42 -2.89 -2.22 -1.08
N PHE A 43 -1.58 -2.13 -0.85
CA PHE A 43 -0.90 -2.73 0.29
C PHE A 43 -0.58 -1.62 1.28
N GLU A 44 -1.00 -1.79 2.53
CA GLU A 44 -0.74 -0.85 3.61
C GLU A 44 0.16 -1.51 4.66
N ILE A 45 1.21 -0.81 5.07
CA ILE A 45 2.18 -1.27 6.06
C ILE A 45 2.28 -0.20 7.12
N GLU A 46 1.93 -0.54 8.36
CA GLU A 46 2.09 0.34 9.52
C GLU A 46 3.38 0.00 10.24
N MET A 47 4.18 1.00 10.59
CA MET A 47 5.45 0.84 11.32
C MET A 47 5.23 1.02 12.83
N ASN A 48 5.81 0.16 13.65
CA ASN A 48 5.57 0.12 15.09
C ASN A 48 6.06 1.36 15.86
N SER A 49 7.27 1.83 15.54
CA SER A 49 7.99 2.83 16.32
C SER A 49 7.57 4.23 15.87
N SER A 50 7.63 4.50 14.57
CA SER A 50 7.25 5.80 14.02
C SER A 50 5.73 6.01 13.92
N GLY A 51 4.95 4.92 13.82
CA GLY A 51 3.54 4.97 13.42
C GLY A 51 3.37 5.43 11.96
N SER A 52 4.41 5.30 11.13
CA SER A 52 4.36 5.66 9.72
C SER A 52 3.52 4.66 8.94
N LEU A 53 2.78 5.13 7.95
CA LEU A 53 1.95 4.30 7.07
C LEU A 53 2.50 4.31 5.65
N LEU A 54 3.01 3.18 5.20
CA LEU A 54 3.45 2.96 3.83
C LEU A 54 2.27 2.44 3.00
N LYS A 55 2.01 3.08 1.86
CA LYS A 55 0.92 2.70 0.94
C LYS A 55 1.49 2.39 -0.43
N ILE A 56 1.31 1.16 -0.89
CA ILE A 56 1.87 0.66 -2.16
C ILE A 56 0.72 0.23 -3.06
N PHE A 57 0.67 0.78 -4.27
CA PHE A 57 -0.27 0.36 -5.31
C PHE A 57 0.44 -0.60 -6.25
N SER A 58 -0.01 -1.86 -6.32
CA SER A 58 0.60 -2.87 -7.19
C SER A 58 -0.42 -3.84 -7.74
N LEU A 59 -0.16 -4.38 -8.94
CA LEU A 59 -0.96 -5.45 -9.56
C LEU A 59 -0.81 -6.80 -8.83
N GLY A 60 0.21 -6.92 -7.98
CA GLY A 60 0.48 -8.13 -7.21
C GLY A 60 1.89 -8.11 -6.62
N PHE A 61 2.23 -9.19 -5.94
CA PHE A 61 3.55 -9.41 -5.36
C PHE A 61 4.14 -10.72 -5.91
N ASN A 62 5.42 -10.71 -6.30
CA ASN A 62 6.15 -11.91 -6.69
C ASN A 62 7.53 -11.88 -6.02
N ALA A 63 7.71 -12.72 -5.00
CA ALA A 63 9.03 -13.01 -4.48
C ALA A 63 9.71 -14.03 -5.39
N LYS A 64 10.72 -13.58 -6.15
CA LYS A 64 11.67 -14.53 -6.75
C LYS A 64 12.54 -15.08 -5.62
N ASN A 65 12.38 -16.37 -5.33
CA ASN A 65 13.32 -17.14 -4.51
C ASN A 65 14.66 -17.30 -5.24
#